data_AF-A0A522LKL6-F1
#
_entry.id   AF-A0A522LKL6-F1
#
_cell.length_a   1.000
_cell.length_b   1.000
_cell.length_c   1.000
_cell.angle_alpha   90.00
_cell.angle_beta   90.00
_cell.angle_gamma   90.00
#
_symmetry.space_group_name_H-M   'P 1'
#
loop_
_entity.id
_entity.type
_entity.pdbx_description
1 polymer ?
#
loop_
_entity_poly.entity_id
_entity_poly.type
_entity_poly.pdbx_seq_one_letter_code
_entity_poly.pdbx_strand_id
1 'polypeptide(L)'
;LRVLDCKNETCRKIVQSLKLNESHLCPECREHFEKVKNGLKNLGISFQVEPYLVRGLDYYNRTVFEISHAQLGAQDAIGAGGRYNNLVKELGGPDMGAIGFAFGVERLLLVSKIADKNAQNNLVYLITLGEAAKNAGLKILNELRQSGIPCDTDFLNKSLKGAMRSANDANAKYVLILGDDELKKNIITLKDMSTGEQKEAALQNLIGELKC
;
A
#
# COMPACT_ATOMS: atom_id res chain seq x y z
N LEU A 1 -35.58 -9.96 2.52
CA LEU A 1 -34.24 -9.50 2.97
C LEU A 1 -33.75 -8.28 2.18
N ARG A 2 -33.78 -8.27 0.84
CA ARG A 2 -33.30 -7.13 0.02
C ARG A 2 -33.96 -5.77 0.31
N VAL A 3 -35.19 -5.76 0.82
CA VAL A 3 -35.86 -4.52 1.26
C VAL A 3 -35.15 -3.84 2.43
N LEU A 4 -34.40 -4.60 3.25
CA LEU A 4 -33.61 -4.08 4.37
C LEU A 4 -32.41 -3.23 3.89
N ASP A 5 -31.95 -3.43 2.66
CA ASP A 5 -30.88 -2.65 2.01
C ASP A 5 -31.42 -1.50 1.12
N CYS A 6 -32.74 -1.25 1.17
CA CYS A 6 -33.36 -0.22 0.35
C CYS A 6 -32.90 1.19 0.79
N LYS A 7 -32.38 1.98 -0.16
CA LYS A 7 -31.89 3.35 0.09
C LYS A 7 -32.99 4.42 0.07
N ASN A 8 -34.22 4.07 -0.30
CA ASN A 8 -35.36 4.99 -0.31
C ASN A 8 -35.80 5.33 1.13
N GLU A 9 -36.05 6.59 1.42
CA GLU A 9 -36.47 7.05 2.76
C GLU A 9 -37.73 6.37 3.28
N THR A 10 -38.71 6.13 2.40
CA THR A 10 -39.95 5.43 2.74
C THR A 10 -39.67 3.98 3.15
N CYS A 11 -38.78 3.30 2.43
CA CYS A 11 -38.33 1.96 2.82
C CYS A 11 -37.67 1.98 4.21
N ARG A 12 -36.75 2.91 4.45
CA ARG A 12 -35.99 2.96 5.72
C ARG A 12 -36.90 3.14 6.93
N LYS A 13 -37.91 4.00 6.82
CA LYS A 13 -38.92 4.19 7.89
C LYS A 13 -39.68 2.90 8.19
N ILE A 14 -40.05 2.15 7.15
CA ILE A 14 -40.74 0.85 7.30
C ILE A 14 -39.81 -0.20 7.89
N VAL A 15 -38.56 -0.26 7.43
CA VAL A 15 -37.57 -1.22 7.93
C VAL A 15 -37.28 -1.00 9.42
N GLN A 16 -37.14 0.27 9.84
CA GLN A 16 -36.94 0.61 11.25
C GLN A 16 -38.11 0.18 12.15
N SER A 17 -39.34 0.12 11.64
CA SER A 17 -40.50 -0.32 12.42
C SER A 17 -40.51 -1.82 12.72
N LEU A 18 -39.70 -2.62 12.01
CA LEU A 18 -39.63 -4.09 12.17
C LEU A 18 -38.97 -4.54 13.48
N LYS A 19 -38.30 -3.65 14.22
CA LYS A 19 -37.64 -3.93 15.51
C LYS A 19 -36.82 -5.24 15.51
N LEU A 20 -36.00 -5.42 14.46
CA LEU A 20 -35.16 -6.61 14.32
C LEU A 20 -34.13 -6.66 15.46
N ASN A 21 -33.91 -7.86 15.98
CA ASN A 21 -32.98 -8.12 17.07
C ASN A 21 -32.51 -9.58 17.06
N GLU A 22 -31.57 -9.91 17.93
CA GLU A 22 -31.00 -11.27 18.09
C GLU A 22 -32.03 -12.32 18.57
N SER A 23 -33.24 -11.94 19.01
CA SER A 23 -34.27 -12.91 19.43
C SER A 23 -34.83 -13.71 18.27
N HIS A 24 -34.66 -13.23 17.03
CA HIS A 24 -35.07 -13.91 15.81
C HIS A 24 -34.09 -15.00 15.36
N LEU A 25 -32.92 -15.11 16.01
CA LEU A 25 -31.95 -16.17 15.72
C LEU A 25 -32.41 -17.50 16.31
N CYS A 26 -32.27 -18.57 15.53
CA CYS A 26 -32.42 -19.94 16.00
C CYS A 26 -31.41 -20.26 17.14
N PRO A 27 -31.67 -21.24 18.02
CA PRO A 27 -30.77 -21.56 19.14
C PRO A 27 -29.32 -21.79 18.70
N GLU A 28 -29.10 -22.60 17.66
CA GLU A 28 -27.77 -22.90 17.10
C GLU A 28 -27.10 -21.66 16.49
N CYS A 29 -27.91 -20.80 15.86
CA CYS A 29 -27.48 -19.55 15.25
C CYS A 29 -26.98 -18.58 16.33
N ARG A 30 -27.72 -18.49 17.45
CA ARG A 30 -27.37 -17.67 18.60
C ARG A 30 -26.09 -18.18 19.27
N GLU A 31 -25.99 -19.49 19.51
CA GLU A 31 -24.78 -20.07 20.09
C GLU A 31 -23.54 -19.81 19.22
N HIS A 32 -23.65 -19.99 17.90
CA HIS A 32 -22.59 -19.66 16.96
C HIS A 32 -22.23 -18.16 17.01
N PHE A 33 -23.22 -17.28 17.06
CA PHE A 33 -23.00 -15.83 17.12
C PHE A 33 -22.29 -15.40 18.41
N GLU A 34 -22.68 -15.95 19.56
CA GLU A 34 -22.00 -15.71 20.84
C GLU A 34 -20.55 -16.18 20.81
N LYS A 35 -20.25 -17.34 20.20
CA LYS A 35 -18.86 -17.81 20.03
C LYS A 35 -18.02 -16.82 19.21
N VAL A 36 -18.59 -16.24 18.16
CA VAL A 36 -17.91 -15.22 17.35
C VAL A 36 -17.69 -13.93 18.15
N LYS A 37 -18.72 -13.42 18.84
CA LYS A 37 -18.60 -12.22 19.69
C LYS A 37 -17.54 -12.38 20.77
N ASN A 38 -17.52 -13.53 21.45
CA ASN A 38 -16.51 -13.85 22.46
C ASN A 38 -15.10 -13.96 21.87
N GLY A 39 -14.96 -14.57 20.68
CA GLY A 39 -13.68 -14.62 19.96
C GLY A 39 -13.14 -13.22 19.66
N LEU A 40 -13.97 -12.32 19.12
CA LEU A 40 -13.58 -10.94 18.84
C LEU A 40 -13.20 -10.18 20.13
N LYS A 41 -13.99 -10.34 21.20
CA LYS A 41 -13.71 -9.74 22.52
C LYS A 41 -12.37 -10.22 23.09
N ASN A 42 -12.08 -11.52 23.02
CA ASN A 42 -10.83 -12.10 23.51
C ASN A 42 -9.61 -11.59 22.72
N LEU A 43 -9.79 -11.24 21.44
CA LEU A 43 -8.75 -10.65 20.59
C LEU A 43 -8.66 -9.11 20.73
N GLY A 44 -9.50 -8.48 21.56
CA GLY A 44 -9.55 -7.03 21.70
C GLY A 44 -10.08 -6.29 20.46
N ILE A 45 -10.79 -6.98 19.58
CA ILE A 45 -11.35 -6.40 18.36
C ILE A 45 -12.68 -5.71 18.70
N SER A 46 -12.74 -4.40 18.49
CA SER A 46 -13.97 -3.62 18.67
C SER A 46 -14.95 -3.90 17.53
N PHE A 47 -16.22 -4.14 17.87
CA PHE A 47 -17.29 -4.36 16.90
C PHE A 47 -18.63 -3.80 17.42
N GLN A 48 -19.54 -3.52 16.49
CA GLN A 48 -20.93 -3.16 16.77
C GLN A 48 -21.86 -4.19 16.15
N VAL A 49 -22.88 -4.62 16.89
CA VAL A 49 -23.93 -5.48 16.34
C VAL A 49 -24.91 -4.62 15.55
N GLU A 50 -25.09 -4.94 14.27
CA GLU A 50 -26.01 -4.26 13.37
C GLU A 50 -27.12 -5.23 12.93
N PRO A 51 -28.32 -5.19 13.57
CA PRO A 51 -29.43 -6.11 13.26
C PRO A 51 -29.98 -5.98 11.83
N TYR A 52 -29.72 -4.87 11.16
CA TYR A 52 -30.19 -4.60 9.81
C TYR A 52 -29.14 -4.93 8.73
N LEU A 53 -27.95 -5.41 9.12
CA LEU A 53 -26.90 -5.75 8.18
C LEU A 53 -27.32 -6.95 7.34
N VAL A 54 -27.54 -6.69 6.05
CA VAL A 54 -27.82 -7.71 5.03
C VAL A 54 -26.75 -7.68 3.96
N ARG A 55 -26.64 -8.79 3.22
CA ARG A 55 -25.73 -8.94 2.09
C ARG A 55 -26.55 -9.10 0.81
N GLY A 56 -26.01 -8.59 -0.30
CA GLY A 56 -26.68 -8.66 -1.60
C GLY A 56 -26.70 -10.06 -2.24
N LEU A 57 -25.99 -11.03 -1.64
CA LEU A 57 -25.87 -12.39 -2.13
C LEU A 57 -26.57 -13.35 -1.17
N ASP A 58 -27.45 -14.20 -1.70
CA ASP A 58 -28.38 -15.00 -0.88
C ASP A 58 -27.72 -16.28 -0.30
N TYR A 59 -26.46 -16.58 -0.65
CA TYR A 59 -25.73 -17.76 -0.17
C TYR A 59 -25.25 -17.65 1.30
N TYR A 60 -25.37 -16.47 1.91
CA TYR A 60 -24.88 -16.25 3.27
C TYR A 60 -25.79 -16.91 4.31
N ASN A 61 -25.15 -17.51 5.32
CA ASN A 61 -25.83 -17.99 6.51
C ASN A 61 -24.99 -17.76 7.77
N ARG A 62 -25.67 -17.60 8.91
CA ARG A 62 -25.04 -17.27 10.21
C ARG A 62 -24.31 -15.93 10.16
N THR A 63 -22.98 -15.91 10.30
CA THR A 63 -22.19 -14.68 10.47
C THR A 63 -22.10 -13.90 9.17
N VAL A 64 -22.44 -12.62 9.23
CA VAL A 64 -22.08 -11.60 8.23
C VAL A 64 -21.43 -10.43 8.94
N PHE A 65 -20.47 -9.77 8.30
CA PHE A 65 -19.77 -8.63 8.88
C PHE A 65 -19.34 -7.64 7.80
N GLU A 66 -19.21 -6.39 8.20
CA GLU A 66 -18.70 -5.28 7.38
C GLU A 66 -17.55 -4.59 8.12
N ILE A 67 -16.58 -4.11 7.36
CA ILE A 67 -15.54 -3.20 7.83
C ILE A 67 -15.75 -1.89 7.10
N SER A 68 -16.12 -0.84 7.82
CA SER A 68 -16.35 0.49 7.28
C SER A 68 -15.34 1.52 7.82
N HIS A 69 -15.24 2.66 7.14
CA HIS A 69 -14.37 3.76 7.54
C HIS A 69 -14.97 5.11 7.19
N ALA A 70 -15.12 5.96 8.21
CA ALA A 70 -15.88 7.21 8.14
C ALA A 70 -15.44 8.18 7.03
N GLN A 71 -14.18 8.11 6.58
CA GLN A 71 -13.68 8.98 5.51
C GLN A 71 -14.19 8.65 4.10
N LEU A 72 -14.84 7.49 3.90
CA LEU A 72 -15.33 7.05 2.59
C LEU A 72 -16.77 7.55 2.25
N GLY A 73 -17.40 8.32 3.14
CA GLY A 73 -18.70 8.94 2.88
C GLY A 73 -19.87 7.94 2.86
N ALA A 74 -20.85 8.14 1.97
CA ALA A 74 -22.12 7.39 1.97
C ALA A 74 -22.02 5.89 1.56
N GLN A 75 -20.84 5.43 1.14
CA GLN A 75 -20.52 4.02 0.91
C GLN A 75 -19.21 3.73 1.65
N ASP A 76 -19.27 3.65 2.97
CA ASP A 76 -18.10 3.61 3.83
C ASP A 76 -17.48 2.22 4.00
N ALA A 77 -18.11 1.17 3.47
CA ALA A 77 -17.57 -0.19 3.48
C ALA A 77 -16.25 -0.29 2.68
N ILE A 78 -15.18 -0.69 3.37
CA ILE A 78 -13.88 -1.08 2.76
C ILE A 78 -13.92 -2.54 2.35
N GLY A 79 -14.56 -3.38 3.18
CA GLY A 79 -14.63 -4.81 2.97
C GLY A 79 -15.83 -5.44 3.67
N ALA A 80 -16.22 -6.60 3.19
CA ALA A 80 -17.39 -7.32 3.66
C ALA A 80 -17.16 -8.82 3.54
N GLY A 81 -17.79 -9.57 4.43
CA GLY A 81 -17.69 -11.02 4.41
C GLY A 81 -18.77 -11.69 5.24
N GLY A 82 -18.64 -13.00 5.34
CA GLY A 82 -19.56 -13.84 6.07
C GLY A 82 -19.39 -15.31 5.78
N ARG A 83 -20.17 -16.12 6.49
CA ARG A 83 -20.23 -17.58 6.38
C ARG A 83 -21.26 -17.99 5.33
N TYR A 84 -20.96 -19.03 4.59
CA TYR A 84 -21.78 -19.54 3.48
C TYR A 84 -21.70 -21.06 3.42
N ASN A 85 -22.42 -21.73 4.33
CA ASN A 85 -22.22 -23.17 4.52
C ASN A 85 -22.61 -24.04 3.32
N ASN A 86 -23.59 -23.59 2.53
CA ASN A 86 -24.17 -24.42 1.48
C ASN A 86 -23.48 -24.23 0.12
N LEU A 87 -22.72 -23.15 -0.05
CA LEU A 87 -22.21 -22.74 -1.36
C LEU A 87 -21.29 -23.79 -1.99
N VAL A 88 -20.42 -24.43 -1.20
CA VAL A 88 -19.50 -25.47 -1.72
C VAL A 88 -20.28 -26.64 -2.31
N LYS A 89 -21.34 -27.07 -1.62
CA LYS A 89 -22.23 -28.16 -2.05
C LYS A 89 -23.06 -27.77 -3.26
N GLU A 90 -23.62 -26.56 -3.26
CA GLU A 90 -24.40 -26.01 -4.38
C GLU A 90 -23.59 -25.94 -5.68
N LEU A 91 -22.27 -25.78 -5.58
CA LEU A 91 -21.33 -25.79 -6.70
C LEU A 91 -20.78 -27.19 -7.06
N GLY A 92 -21.32 -28.26 -6.46
CA GLY A 92 -20.93 -29.65 -6.75
C GLY A 92 -19.75 -30.20 -5.94
N GLY A 93 -19.30 -29.47 -4.91
CA GLY A 93 -18.29 -29.92 -3.97
C GLY A 93 -18.85 -30.71 -2.77
N PRO A 94 -17.99 -31.08 -1.81
CA PRO A 94 -18.43 -31.76 -0.58
C PRO A 94 -19.32 -30.86 0.29
N ASP A 95 -20.11 -31.48 1.17
CA ASP A 95 -20.93 -30.78 2.18
C ASP A 95 -20.02 -30.17 3.26
N MET A 96 -19.51 -28.97 2.96
CA MET A 96 -18.50 -28.29 3.76
C MET A 96 -18.81 -26.81 3.87
N GLY A 97 -18.91 -26.33 5.11
CA GLY A 97 -19.15 -24.92 5.36
C GLY A 97 -17.90 -24.06 5.22
N ALA A 98 -18.06 -22.85 4.65
CA ALA A 98 -16.98 -21.91 4.44
C ALA A 98 -17.30 -20.51 5.01
N ILE A 99 -16.26 -19.72 5.24
CA ILE A 99 -16.33 -18.32 5.63
C ILE A 99 -15.22 -17.57 4.91
N GLY A 100 -15.51 -16.36 4.47
CA GLY A 100 -14.55 -15.54 3.74
C GLY A 100 -14.98 -14.09 3.69
N PHE A 101 -14.13 -13.27 3.08
CA PHE A 101 -14.38 -11.85 2.88
C PHE A 101 -13.70 -11.38 1.61
N ALA A 102 -14.15 -10.22 1.14
CA ALA A 102 -13.52 -9.47 0.07
C ALA A 102 -13.39 -8.01 0.50
N PHE A 103 -12.39 -7.33 -0.04
CA PHE A 103 -12.19 -5.89 0.13
C PHE A 103 -11.90 -5.25 -1.22
N GLY A 104 -12.34 -4.00 -1.38
CA GLY A 104 -11.99 -3.22 -2.56
C GLY A 104 -10.58 -2.66 -2.40
N VAL A 105 -9.65 -3.02 -3.28
CA VAL A 105 -8.27 -2.53 -3.22
C VAL A 105 -8.26 -1.00 -3.36
N GLU A 106 -9.07 -0.45 -4.25
CA GLU A 106 -9.24 0.99 -4.45
C GLU A 106 -9.77 1.67 -3.20
N ARG A 107 -10.74 1.05 -2.51
CA ARG A 107 -11.30 1.57 -1.24
C ARG A 107 -10.24 1.59 -0.16
N LEU A 108 -9.44 0.52 -0.08
CA LEU A 108 -8.33 0.43 0.84
C LEU A 108 -7.27 1.50 0.54
N LEU A 109 -6.96 1.77 -0.74
CA LEU A 109 -6.03 2.83 -1.14
C LEU A 109 -6.52 4.24 -0.78
N LEU A 110 -7.83 4.50 -0.85
CA LEU A 110 -8.40 5.79 -0.48
C LEU A 110 -8.32 6.08 1.02
N VAL A 111 -8.50 5.06 1.86
CA VAL A 111 -8.39 5.20 3.33
C VAL A 111 -6.99 4.98 3.84
N SER A 112 -6.17 4.25 3.08
CA SER A 112 -4.79 4.11 3.41
C SER A 112 -4.18 5.48 3.19
N LYS A 113 -3.91 6.15 4.30
CA LYS A 113 -2.80 7.08 4.35
C LYS A 113 -1.53 6.25 4.17
N ILE A 114 -1.33 5.62 3.00
CA ILE A 114 0.01 5.51 2.43
C ILE A 114 0.38 6.99 2.21
N ALA A 115 0.66 7.78 3.23
CA ALA A 115 1.99 7.80 3.78
C ALA A 115 2.98 7.71 2.62
N ASP A 116 2.93 8.72 1.76
CA ASP A 116 4.10 9.59 1.52
C ASP A 116 4.84 9.86 2.85
N LYS A 117 5.45 8.83 3.42
CA LYS A 117 6.29 8.92 4.60
C LYS A 117 7.52 8.08 4.34
N ASN A 118 8.50 8.74 3.73
CA ASN A 118 9.90 8.45 4.03
C ASN A 118 10.36 7.03 3.70
N ALA A 119 10.07 6.52 2.50
CA ALA A 119 11.19 5.87 1.83
C ALA A 119 12.21 7.01 1.65
N GLN A 120 13.17 7.12 2.58
CA GLN A 120 14.31 8.03 2.38
C GLN A 120 14.81 7.67 0.99
N ASN A 121 14.63 8.59 0.05
CA ASN A 121 15.04 8.33 -1.31
C ASN A 121 16.56 8.46 -1.34
N ASN A 122 17.23 7.39 -0.89
CA ASN A 122 18.68 7.27 -0.88
C ASN A 122 19.23 7.10 -2.30
N LEU A 123 18.44 7.45 -3.32
CA LEU A 123 18.84 7.44 -4.70
C LEU A 123 20.05 8.34 -4.89
N VAL A 124 21.10 7.74 -5.45
CA VAL A 124 22.29 8.43 -5.91
C VAL A 124 22.17 8.64 -7.41
N TYR A 125 22.26 9.90 -7.86
CA TYR A 125 22.17 10.22 -9.28
C TYR A 125 23.55 10.55 -9.85
N LEU A 126 24.03 9.77 -10.81
CA LEU A 126 25.30 10.00 -11.48
C LEU A 126 25.11 10.90 -12.69
N ILE A 127 25.94 11.94 -12.80
CA ILE A 127 26.02 12.84 -13.95
C ILE A 127 27.41 12.69 -14.54
N THR A 128 27.48 12.23 -15.79
CA THR A 128 28.73 12.08 -16.52
C THR A 128 28.86 13.13 -17.61
N LEU A 129 29.99 13.82 -17.68
CA LEU A 129 30.30 14.86 -18.67
C LEU A 129 31.45 14.37 -19.56
N GLY A 130 31.17 14.15 -20.84
CA GLY A 130 32.12 13.59 -21.80
C GLY A 130 31.95 12.09 -22.02
N GLU A 131 32.55 11.56 -23.08
CA GLU A 131 32.39 10.16 -23.49
C GLU A 131 33.20 9.19 -22.61
N ALA A 132 34.41 9.58 -22.21
CA ALA A 132 35.24 8.81 -21.29
C ALA A 132 34.56 8.65 -19.92
N ALA A 133 34.01 9.75 -19.38
CA ALA A 133 33.26 9.75 -18.13
C ALA A 133 31.99 8.88 -18.20
N LYS A 134 31.28 8.82 -19.34
CA LYS A 134 30.12 7.92 -19.51
C LYS A 134 30.52 6.45 -19.38
N ASN A 135 31.57 6.05 -20.08
CA ASN A 135 32.07 4.67 -20.05
C ASN A 135 32.55 4.26 -18.65
N ALA A 136 33.25 5.16 -17.95
CA ALA A 136 33.63 4.94 -16.56
C ALA A 136 32.41 4.92 -15.62
N GLY A 137 31.46 5.84 -15.84
CA GLY A 137 30.24 5.97 -15.04
C GLY A 137 29.35 4.73 -15.08
N LEU A 138 29.28 4.01 -16.20
CA LEU A 138 28.57 2.73 -16.29
C LEU A 138 29.15 1.68 -15.34
N LYS A 139 30.48 1.64 -15.17
CA LYS A 139 31.13 0.74 -14.21
C LYS A 139 30.78 1.12 -12.77
N ILE A 140 30.86 2.41 -12.45
CA ILE A 140 30.52 2.95 -11.12
C ILE A 140 29.05 2.64 -10.78
N LEU A 141 28.11 2.88 -11.70
CA LEU A 141 26.69 2.53 -11.50
C LEU A 141 26.50 1.05 -11.19
N ASN A 142 27.20 0.18 -11.92
CA ASN A 142 27.12 -1.25 -11.68
C ASN A 142 27.66 -1.63 -10.30
N GLU A 143 28.80 -1.08 -9.87
CA GLU A 143 29.38 -1.31 -8.55
C GLU A 143 28.48 -0.82 -7.39
N LEU A 144 27.88 0.36 -7.56
CA LEU A 144 26.91 0.90 -6.60
C LEU A 144 25.68 -0.02 -6.46
N ARG A 145 25.11 -0.47 -7.59
CA ARG A 145 23.97 -1.40 -7.61
C ARG A 145 24.32 -2.75 -6.98
N GLN A 146 25.48 -3.32 -7.30
CA GLN A 146 25.96 -4.57 -6.68
C GLN A 146 26.16 -4.41 -5.16
N SER A 147 26.45 -3.20 -4.70
CA SER A 147 26.62 -2.87 -3.28
C SER A 147 25.32 -2.57 -2.53
N GLY A 148 24.16 -2.65 -3.21
CA GLY A 148 22.84 -2.39 -2.67
C GLY A 148 22.45 -0.91 -2.60
N ILE A 149 23.22 -0.02 -3.25
CA ILE A 149 22.93 1.42 -3.28
C ILE A 149 21.99 1.71 -4.46
N PRO A 150 20.78 2.25 -4.23
CA PRO A 150 19.90 2.63 -5.32
C PRO A 150 20.52 3.80 -6.09
N CYS A 151 20.78 3.62 -7.39
CA CYS A 151 21.39 4.65 -8.21
C CYS A 151 20.92 4.65 -9.67
N ASP A 152 20.91 5.83 -10.26
CA ASP A 152 20.55 6.05 -11.66
C ASP A 152 21.41 7.13 -12.31
N THR A 153 21.27 7.33 -13.62
CA THR A 153 22.02 8.30 -14.40
C THR A 153 21.18 8.90 -15.52
N ASP A 154 21.67 9.97 -16.15
CA ASP A 154 21.08 10.47 -17.38
C ASP A 154 21.65 9.74 -18.60
N PHE A 155 20.78 9.01 -19.30
CA PHE A 155 21.13 8.34 -20.57
C PHE A 155 20.92 9.24 -21.80
N LEU A 156 20.28 10.40 -21.62
CA LEU A 156 19.85 11.29 -22.71
C LEU A 156 20.88 12.37 -23.06
N ASN A 157 22.09 12.31 -22.49
CA ASN A 157 23.19 13.25 -22.74
C ASN A 157 22.80 14.71 -22.53
N LYS A 158 21.96 14.98 -21.52
CA LYS A 158 21.54 16.33 -21.16
C LYS A 158 22.75 17.16 -20.70
N SER A 159 22.62 18.47 -20.83
CA SER A 159 23.57 19.40 -20.19
C SER A 159 23.56 19.21 -18.68
N LEU A 160 24.63 19.63 -17.99
CA LEU A 160 24.73 19.54 -16.52
C LEU A 160 23.49 20.12 -15.81
N LYS A 161 22.98 21.27 -16.28
CA LYS A 161 21.76 21.87 -15.73
C LYS A 161 20.53 20.99 -15.91
N GLY A 162 20.39 20.34 -17.07
CA GLY A 162 19.31 19.41 -17.36
C GLY A 162 19.41 18.13 -16.54
N ALA A 163 20.62 17.57 -16.39
CA ALA A 163 20.86 16.38 -15.57
C ALA A 163 20.64 16.65 -14.08
N MET A 164 21.04 17.83 -13.58
CA MET A 164 20.73 18.27 -12.21
C MET A 164 19.23 18.40 -11.96
N ARG A 165 18.46 18.89 -12.96
CA ARG A 165 17.00 18.91 -12.87
C ARG A 165 16.44 17.48 -12.83
N SER A 166 16.93 16.57 -13.68
CA SER A 166 16.51 15.16 -13.63
C SER A 166 16.79 14.53 -12.25
N ALA A 167 17.95 14.81 -11.65
CA ALA A 167 18.29 14.33 -10.31
C ALA A 167 17.34 14.87 -9.23
N ASN A 168 16.97 16.15 -9.34
CA ASN A 168 16.02 16.79 -8.44
C ASN A 168 14.60 16.23 -8.62
N ASP A 169 14.14 16.07 -9.86
CA ASP A 169 12.83 15.50 -10.18
C ASP A 169 12.73 14.03 -9.73
N ALA A 170 13.87 13.31 -9.75
CA ALA A 170 14.00 11.96 -9.20
C ALA A 170 14.16 11.93 -7.67
N ASN A 171 14.11 13.08 -6.97
CA ASN A 171 14.30 13.24 -5.53
C ASN A 171 15.59 12.57 -5.01
N ALA A 172 16.69 12.65 -5.76
CA ALA A 172 17.95 12.04 -5.36
C ALA A 172 18.54 12.69 -4.10
N LYS A 173 19.01 11.88 -3.15
CA LYS A 173 19.69 12.37 -1.93
C LYS A 173 21.10 12.87 -2.26
N TYR A 174 21.81 12.14 -3.10
CA TYR A 174 23.16 12.48 -3.53
C TYR A 174 23.24 12.60 -5.05
N VAL A 175 24.03 13.55 -5.51
CA VAL A 175 24.43 13.67 -6.91
C VAL A 175 25.92 13.45 -7.01
N LEU A 176 26.33 12.55 -7.90
CA LEU A 176 27.71 12.30 -8.27
C LEU A 176 27.98 12.97 -9.61
N ILE A 177 29.04 13.77 -9.72
CA ILE A 177 29.44 14.42 -10.97
C ILE A 177 30.83 13.93 -11.36
N LEU A 178 30.92 13.34 -12.55
CA LEU A 178 32.14 12.79 -13.12
C LEU A 178 32.37 13.43 -14.49
N GLY A 179 33.38 14.28 -14.61
CA GLY A 179 33.90 14.77 -15.88
C GLY A 179 35.27 14.19 -16.20
N ASP A 180 35.86 14.66 -17.30
CA ASP A 180 37.18 14.21 -17.74
C ASP A 180 38.30 14.61 -16.74
N ASP A 181 38.13 15.72 -16.02
CA ASP A 181 39.11 16.20 -15.03
C ASP A 181 39.05 15.39 -13.73
N GLU A 182 37.85 15.05 -13.26
CA GLU A 182 37.64 14.15 -12.13
C GLU A 182 38.18 12.76 -12.43
N LEU A 183 37.94 12.26 -13.65
CA LEU A 183 38.41 10.97 -14.10
C LEU A 183 39.95 10.90 -14.13
N LYS A 184 40.64 11.94 -14.62
CA LYS A 184 42.11 12.01 -14.61
C LYS A 184 42.69 12.00 -13.20
N LYS A 185 41.98 12.60 -12.24
CA LYS A 185 42.39 12.69 -10.84
C LYS A 185 41.94 11.49 -9.99
N ASN A 186 41.20 10.54 -10.55
CA ASN A 186 40.57 9.42 -9.82
C ASN A 186 39.65 9.86 -8.65
N ILE A 187 38.97 10.99 -8.83
CA ILE A 187 38.01 11.53 -7.87
C ILE A 187 36.61 11.62 -8.51
N ILE A 188 35.61 11.92 -7.69
CA ILE A 188 34.26 12.26 -8.12
C ILE A 188 33.71 13.35 -7.21
N THR A 189 32.93 14.26 -7.77
CA THR A 189 32.27 15.29 -6.96
C THR A 189 30.96 14.73 -6.41
N LEU A 190 30.86 14.62 -5.09
CA LEU A 190 29.64 14.24 -4.38
C LEU A 190 28.95 15.51 -3.88
N LYS A 191 27.70 15.70 -4.29
CA LYS A 191 26.81 16.76 -3.79
C LYS A 191 25.70 16.16 -2.95
N ASP A 192 25.52 16.67 -1.74
CA ASP A 192 24.32 16.41 -0.95
C ASP A 192 23.20 17.37 -1.41
N MET A 193 22.06 16.82 -1.84
CA MET A 193 20.95 17.62 -2.37
C MET A 193 20.13 18.28 -1.27
N SER A 194 20.25 17.83 -0.02
CA SER A 194 19.56 18.40 1.14
C SER A 194 20.30 19.61 1.72
N THR A 195 21.63 19.54 1.83
CA THR A 195 22.45 20.63 2.38
C THR A 195 23.02 21.54 1.28
N GLY A 196 23.12 21.02 0.06
CA GLY A 196 23.78 21.70 -1.06
C GLY A 196 25.31 21.62 -1.02
N GLU A 197 25.89 21.01 0.01
CA GLU A 197 27.34 20.85 0.17
C GLU A 197 27.92 19.96 -0.92
N GLN A 198 29.12 20.32 -1.39
CA GLN A 198 29.88 19.57 -2.38
C GLN A 198 31.23 19.20 -1.80
N LYS A 199 31.63 17.94 -1.97
CA LYS A 199 32.95 17.43 -1.61
C LYS A 199 33.50 16.53 -2.71
N GLU A 200 34.82 16.50 -2.83
CA GLU A 200 35.51 15.54 -3.67
C GLU A 200 35.70 14.23 -2.90
N ALA A 201 35.35 13.11 -3.51
CA ALA A 201 35.53 11.76 -2.96
C ALA A 201 36.42 10.95 -3.90
N ALA A 202 37.31 10.12 -3.34
CA ALA A 202 38.09 9.18 -4.15
C ALA A 202 37.16 8.08 -4.69
N LEU A 203 37.29 7.74 -5.99
CA LEU A 203 36.46 6.71 -6.62
C LEU A 203 36.52 5.36 -5.87
N GLN A 204 37.69 5.02 -5.32
CA GLN A 204 37.91 3.78 -4.58
C GLN A 204 37.14 3.70 -3.25
N ASN A 205 36.82 4.84 -2.62
CA ASN A 205 36.11 4.89 -1.33
C ASN A 205 34.64 5.31 -1.46
N LEU A 206 34.13 5.40 -2.69
CA LEU A 206 32.80 5.95 -2.98
C LEU A 206 31.68 5.18 -2.28
N ILE A 207 31.76 3.85 -2.21
CA ILE A 207 30.76 3.02 -1.54
C ILE A 207 30.75 3.26 -0.03
N GLY A 208 31.92 3.50 0.58
CA GLY A 208 32.04 3.81 2.00
C GLY A 208 31.38 5.15 2.34
N GLU A 209 31.64 6.17 1.53
CA GLU A 209 31.08 7.52 1.68
C GLU A 209 29.55 7.56 1.54
N LEU A 210 28.96 6.64 0.76
CA LEU A 210 27.51 6.57 0.50
C LEU A 210 26.74 5.65 1.46
N LYS A 211 27.44 4.83 2.25
CA LYS A 211 26.84 3.90 3.23
C LYS A 211 26.80 4.44 4.66
N CYS A 212 27.42 5.59 4.92
CA CYS A 212 27.39 6.27 6.21
C CYS A 212 26.08 7.02 6.46
#